data_AF-A0A7L3Y941-F1
#
_entry.id   AF-A0A7L3Y941-F1
#
_cell.length_a   1.000
_cell.length_b   1.000
_cell.length_c   1.000
_cell.angle_alpha   90.00
_cell.angle_beta   90.00
_cell.angle_gamma   90.00
#
_symmetry.space_group_name_H-M   'P 1'
#
loop_
_entity.id
_entity.type
_entity.pdbx_description
1 polymer ?
#
loop_
_entity_poly.entity_id
_entity_poly.type
_entity_poly.pdbx_seq_one_letter_code
_entity_poly.pdbx_strand_id
1 'polypeptide(L)'
;KDSPLLLQQIDAMQLSIKHLKNENNRLKGAQMKMELASLTPLQVPKISLPKTRQGEGLATHTLYRKTSQLLETLYQMSANAKVVDMKQTKSARSSSARLLEQTARLWSLKNSIDTLRDDTMRETVQQQLGASVPTNFGIFPSSSFLKAKQEEEEGMAFCGKVTFPCPPGHSQAHRLLLTPELLHQLRSHFAP
;
A
#
# COMPACT_ATOMS: atom_id res chain seq x y z
N LYS A 1 -21.41 -54.72 -28.91
CA LYS A 1 -21.14 -53.26 -28.95
C LYS A 1 -22.13 -52.63 -27.99
N ASP A 2 -21.65 -52.07 -26.89
CA ASP A 2 -22.53 -51.45 -25.89
C ASP A 2 -23.24 -50.23 -26.49
N SER A 3 -24.47 -49.99 -26.05
CA SER A 3 -25.30 -48.89 -26.55
C SER A 3 -24.65 -47.54 -26.19
N PRO A 4 -24.38 -46.65 -27.16
CA PRO A 4 -23.73 -45.36 -26.90
C PRO A 4 -24.56 -44.47 -25.95
N LEU A 5 -25.88 -44.64 -25.96
CA LEU A 5 -26.79 -43.94 -25.04
C LEU A 5 -26.59 -44.39 -23.58
N LEU A 6 -26.30 -45.67 -23.35
CA LEU A 6 -26.07 -46.21 -22.02
C LEU A 6 -24.76 -45.68 -21.42
N LEU A 7 -23.70 -45.60 -22.24
CA LEU A 7 -22.43 -45.01 -21.80
C LEU A 7 -22.60 -43.54 -21.43
N GLN A 8 -23.31 -42.76 -22.24
CA GLN A 8 -23.60 -41.36 -21.93
C GLN A 8 -24.42 -41.20 -20.64
N GLN A 9 -25.36 -42.10 -20.38
CA GLN A 9 -26.14 -42.09 -19.14
C GLN A 9 -25.28 -42.42 -17.91
N ILE A 10 -24.36 -43.40 -18.04
CA ILE A 10 -23.40 -43.73 -17.00
C ILE A 10 -22.53 -42.52 -16.67
N ASP A 11 -22.01 -41.82 -17.67
CA ASP A 11 -21.16 -40.63 -17.47
C ASP A 11 -21.93 -39.50 -16.77
N ALA A 12 -23.16 -39.23 -17.18
CA ALA A 12 -24.02 -38.22 -16.55
C ALA A 12 -24.34 -38.56 -15.08
N MET A 13 -24.59 -39.84 -14.78
CA MET A 13 -24.82 -40.31 -13.41
C MET A 13 -23.55 -40.21 -12.56
N GLN A 14 -22.39 -40.59 -13.10
CA GLN A 14 -21.11 -40.45 -12.40
C GLN A 14 -20.82 -38.98 -12.04
N LEU A 15 -21.11 -38.03 -12.95
CA LEU A 15 -20.97 -36.60 -12.67
C LEU A 15 -21.91 -36.14 -11.54
N SER A 16 -23.16 -36.61 -11.57
CA SER A 16 -24.16 -36.28 -10.54
C SER A 16 -23.76 -36.83 -9.16
N ILE A 17 -23.27 -38.07 -9.10
CA ILE A 17 -22.76 -38.69 -7.87
C ILE A 17 -21.55 -37.91 -7.35
N LYS A 18 -20.63 -37.51 -8.23
CA LYS A 18 -19.47 -36.67 -7.84
C LYS A 18 -19.92 -35.34 -7.26
N HIS A 19 -20.91 -34.67 -7.87
CA HIS A 19 -21.45 -33.42 -7.36
C HIS A 19 -22.10 -33.61 -5.98
N LEU A 20 -22.97 -34.61 -5.81
CA LEU A 20 -23.61 -34.91 -4.52
C LEU A 20 -22.57 -35.25 -3.44
N LYS A 21 -21.54 -36.02 -3.79
CA LYS A 21 -20.43 -36.33 -2.88
C LYS A 21 -19.69 -35.06 -2.44
N ASN A 22 -19.43 -34.13 -3.36
CA ASN A 22 -18.77 -32.86 -3.04
C ASN A 22 -19.62 -31.99 -2.11
N GLU A 23 -20.93 -31.89 -2.37
CA GLU A 23 -21.84 -31.15 -1.49
C GLU A 23 -21.94 -31.78 -0.11
N ASN A 24 -22.03 -33.11 -0.04
CA ASN A 24 -22.06 -33.83 1.23
C ASN A 24 -20.76 -33.59 2.03
N ASN A 25 -19.61 -33.62 1.36
CA ASN A 25 -18.32 -33.31 1.98
C ASN A 25 -18.24 -31.85 2.44
N ARG A 26 -18.76 -30.90 1.65
CA ARG A 26 -18.82 -29.48 2.03
C ARG A 26 -19.65 -29.27 3.30
N LEU A 27 -20.81 -29.92 3.39
CA LEU A 27 -21.69 -29.82 4.55
C LEU A 27 -21.08 -30.50 5.78
N LYS A 28 -20.53 -31.72 5.63
CA LYS A 28 -19.85 -32.43 6.72
C LYS A 28 -18.63 -31.69 7.25
N GLY A 29 -17.87 -31.03 6.37
CA GLY A 29 -16.69 -30.25 6.72
C GLY A 29 -16.97 -28.80 7.11
N ALA A 30 -18.23 -28.36 7.15
CA ALA A 30 -18.57 -26.94 7.33
C ALA A 30 -18.12 -26.40 8.70
N GLN A 31 -18.35 -27.15 9.78
CA GLN A 31 -17.94 -26.75 11.13
C GLN A 31 -16.41 -26.63 11.24
N MET A 32 -15.68 -27.67 10.81
CA MET A 32 -14.21 -27.65 10.83
C MET A 32 -13.64 -26.49 10.00
N LYS A 33 -14.25 -26.20 8.84
CA LYS A 33 -13.84 -25.05 8.00
C LYS A 33 -14.10 -23.72 8.70
N MET A 34 -15.22 -23.60 9.43
CA MET A 34 -15.56 -22.38 10.18
C MET A 34 -14.60 -22.17 11.36
N GLU A 35 -14.30 -23.21 12.14
CA GLU A 35 -13.33 -23.15 13.24
C GLU A 35 -11.95 -22.72 12.72
N LEU A 36 -11.48 -23.32 11.61
CA LEU A 36 -10.21 -22.92 10.99
C LEU A 36 -10.24 -21.48 10.46
N ALA A 37 -11.34 -21.05 9.86
CA ALA A 37 -11.51 -19.69 9.32
C ALA A 37 -11.66 -18.61 10.40
N SER A 38 -12.01 -19.00 11.64
CA SER A 38 -12.06 -18.09 12.78
C SER A 38 -10.68 -17.68 13.30
N LEU A 39 -9.65 -18.44 12.94
CA LEU A 39 -8.26 -18.13 13.29
C LEU A 39 -7.71 -17.02 12.39
N THR A 40 -6.79 -16.22 12.93
CA THR A 40 -6.13 -15.16 12.16
C THR A 40 -5.24 -15.76 11.07
N PRO A 41 -5.33 -15.30 9.81
CA PRO A 41 -4.50 -15.83 8.73
C PRO A 41 -3.01 -15.57 8.99
N LEU A 42 -2.19 -16.62 8.89
CA LEU A 42 -0.75 -16.50 9.01
C LEU A 42 -0.16 -15.97 7.70
N GLN A 43 0.32 -14.73 7.72
CA GLN A 43 1.10 -14.16 6.63
C GLN A 43 2.58 -14.23 6.97
N VAL A 44 3.34 -14.99 6.19
CA VAL A 44 4.80 -15.07 6.36
C VAL A 44 5.47 -13.89 5.66
N PRO A 45 6.27 -13.05 6.37
CA PRO A 45 7.04 -12.01 5.72
C PRO A 45 7.98 -12.62 4.67
N LYS A 46 8.07 -11.99 3.50
CA LYS A 46 9.03 -12.39 2.46
C LYS A 46 10.43 -12.00 2.92
N ILE A 47 11.13 -12.92 3.59
CA ILE A 47 12.54 -12.74 3.95
C ILE A 47 13.37 -13.03 2.69
N SER A 48 13.65 -12.00 1.89
CA SER A 48 14.57 -12.13 0.77
C SER A 48 16.00 -12.28 1.29
N LEU A 49 16.71 -13.34 0.85
CA LEU A 49 18.16 -13.40 0.99
C LEU A 49 18.80 -12.18 0.31
N PRO A 50 19.91 -11.64 0.83
CA PRO A 50 20.49 -10.35 0.40
C PRO A 50 20.84 -10.21 -1.09
N LYS A 51 20.75 -11.29 -1.89
CA LYS A 51 21.09 -11.32 -3.32
C LYS A 51 19.90 -11.28 -4.28
N THR A 52 18.65 -11.34 -3.82
CA THR A 52 17.49 -11.43 -4.71
C THR A 52 16.52 -10.26 -4.52
N ARG A 53 16.92 -9.07 -4.99
CA ARG A 53 16.03 -7.91 -5.19
C ARG A 53 15.21 -8.05 -6.49
N GLN A 54 14.59 -9.20 -6.73
CA GLN A 54 13.85 -9.49 -7.96
C GLN A 54 12.32 -9.46 -7.78
N GLY A 55 11.82 -8.93 -6.68
CA GLY A 55 10.38 -8.91 -6.36
C GLY A 55 9.65 -7.60 -6.67
N GLU A 56 10.37 -6.51 -6.95
CA GLU A 56 9.74 -5.22 -7.29
C GLU A 56 9.40 -5.18 -8.78
N GLY A 57 8.15 -4.83 -9.10
CA GLY A 57 7.69 -4.70 -10.48
C GLY A 57 8.60 -3.75 -11.27
N LEU A 58 8.79 -4.03 -12.56
CA LEU A 58 9.61 -3.20 -13.46
C LEU A 58 9.15 -1.72 -13.43
N ALA A 59 7.84 -1.49 -13.31
CA ALA A 59 7.25 -0.15 -13.16
C ALA A 59 7.74 0.54 -11.87
N THR A 60 7.65 -0.12 -10.72
CA THR A 60 8.13 0.39 -9.42
C THR A 60 9.61 0.75 -9.47
N HIS A 61 10.45 -0.08 -10.09
CA HIS A 61 11.88 0.18 -10.20
C HIS A 61 12.19 1.36 -11.15
N THR A 62 11.44 1.53 -12.25
CA THR A 62 11.59 2.71 -13.12
C THR A 62 11.19 4.00 -12.40
N LEU A 63 10.10 3.98 -11.62
CA LEU A 63 9.68 5.12 -10.81
C LEU A 63 10.74 5.45 -9.77
N TYR A 64 11.27 4.44 -9.06
CA TYR A 64 12.35 4.63 -8.10
C TYR A 64 13.58 5.31 -8.72
N ARG A 65 14.04 4.84 -9.88
CA ARG A 65 15.16 5.47 -10.61
C ARG A 65 14.87 6.93 -10.98
N LYS A 66 13.66 7.21 -11.48
CA LYS A 66 13.23 8.60 -11.79
C LYS A 66 13.24 9.47 -10.53
N THR A 67 12.71 8.96 -9.41
CA THR A 67 12.72 9.66 -8.12
C THR A 67 14.14 9.99 -7.68
N SER A 68 15.05 9.02 -7.69
CA SER A 68 16.45 9.24 -7.30
C SER A 68 17.14 10.28 -8.21
N GLN A 69 16.92 10.22 -9.52
CA GLN A 69 17.52 11.18 -10.46
C GLN A 69 16.99 12.61 -10.26
N LEU A 70 15.68 12.77 -10.05
CA LEU A 70 15.07 14.09 -9.77
C LEU A 70 15.54 14.64 -8.42
N LEU A 71 15.62 13.78 -7.41
CA LEU A 71 16.11 14.15 -6.08
C LEU A 71 17.57 14.64 -6.13
N GLU A 72 18.45 13.92 -6.83
CA GLU A 72 19.84 14.32 -7.04
C GLU A 72 19.93 15.68 -7.77
N THR A 73 19.13 15.85 -8.83
CA THR A 73 19.07 17.11 -9.57
C THR A 73 18.61 18.26 -8.67
N LEU A 74 17.62 18.02 -7.82
CA LEU A 74 17.07 19.00 -6.89
C LEU A 74 18.10 19.37 -5.82
N TYR A 75 18.81 18.39 -5.26
CA TYR A 75 19.92 18.65 -4.33
C TYR A 75 21.03 19.48 -4.96
N GLN A 76 21.45 19.13 -6.18
CA GLN A 76 22.46 19.90 -6.91
C GLN A 76 21.98 21.33 -7.18
N MET A 77 20.71 21.55 -7.52
CA MET A 77 20.15 22.88 -7.73
C MET A 77 20.04 23.69 -6.42
N SER A 78 19.62 23.06 -5.32
CA SER A 78 19.52 23.73 -4.02
C SER A 78 20.88 24.09 -3.44
N ALA A 79 21.89 23.24 -3.64
CA ALA A 79 23.24 23.47 -3.14
C ALA A 79 24.02 24.51 -3.97
N ASN A 80 23.69 24.68 -5.26
CA ASN A 80 24.40 25.57 -6.18
C ASN A 80 23.60 26.82 -6.58
N ALA A 81 22.65 27.26 -5.75
CA ALA A 81 21.91 28.50 -5.99
C ALA A 81 22.86 29.71 -5.95
N LYS A 82 23.03 30.42 -7.07
CA LYS A 82 23.91 31.60 -7.20
C LYS A 82 23.10 32.84 -7.52
N VAL A 83 23.48 33.96 -6.92
CA VAL A 83 22.92 35.28 -7.24
C VAL A 83 23.36 35.68 -8.66
N VAL A 84 22.46 36.28 -9.43
CA VAL A 84 22.75 36.75 -10.78
C VAL A 84 23.53 38.07 -10.72
N ASP A 85 24.73 38.08 -11.29
CA ASP A 85 25.56 39.29 -11.38
C ASP A 85 24.98 40.26 -12.42
N MET A 86 24.60 41.46 -11.97
CA MET A 86 24.04 42.53 -12.80
C MET A 86 25.11 43.38 -13.50
N LYS A 87 26.39 43.27 -13.12
CA LYS A 87 27.49 44.09 -13.63
C LYS A 87 28.22 43.46 -14.82
N GLN A 88 27.91 42.21 -15.16
CA GLN A 88 28.57 41.48 -16.24
C GLN A 88 28.10 41.90 -17.64
N THR A 89 28.89 42.76 -18.29
CA THR A 89 28.78 43.10 -19.73
C THR A 89 29.37 42.04 -20.67
N LYS A 90 30.05 41.02 -20.15
CA LYS A 90 30.78 39.99 -20.95
C LYS A 90 29.94 38.78 -21.38
N SER A 91 28.69 38.70 -20.98
CA SER A 91 27.83 37.55 -21.29
C SER A 91 26.73 37.98 -22.26
N ALA A 92 26.55 37.20 -23.33
CA ALA A 92 25.63 37.49 -24.44
C ALA A 92 24.13 37.51 -24.03
N ARG A 93 23.79 37.12 -22.79
CA ARG A 93 22.40 37.08 -22.29
C ARG A 93 22.19 38.11 -21.20
N SER A 94 21.05 38.81 -21.26
CA SER A 94 20.63 39.77 -20.22
C SER A 94 20.45 39.07 -18.86
N SER A 95 20.64 39.83 -17.78
CA SER A 95 20.40 39.36 -16.40
C SER A 95 18.98 38.83 -16.21
N SER A 96 17.99 39.54 -16.77
CA SER A 96 16.58 39.12 -16.78
C SER A 96 16.35 37.79 -17.50
N ALA A 97 17.03 37.56 -18.63
CA ALA A 97 16.92 36.29 -19.36
C ALA A 97 17.52 35.11 -18.56
N ARG A 98 18.62 35.31 -17.83
CA ARG A 98 19.20 34.27 -16.96
C ARG A 98 18.30 33.93 -15.78
N LEU A 99 17.68 34.93 -15.16
CA LEU A 99 16.68 34.71 -14.12
C LEU A 99 15.48 33.92 -14.64
N LEU A 100 14.96 34.31 -15.81
CA LEU A 100 13.85 33.60 -16.44
C LEU A 100 14.21 32.15 -16.78
N GLU A 101 15.43 31.89 -17.25
CA GLU A 101 15.94 30.54 -17.52
C GLU A 101 15.97 29.68 -16.24
N GLN A 102 16.41 30.23 -15.10
CA GLN A 102 16.37 29.51 -13.83
C GLN A 102 14.94 29.23 -13.37
N THR A 103 14.04 30.20 -13.50
CA THR A 103 12.61 30.02 -13.16
C THR A 103 11.95 28.98 -14.05
N ALA A 104 12.22 29.00 -15.36
CA ALA A 104 11.70 28.00 -16.30
C ALA A 104 12.20 26.59 -15.97
N ARG A 105 13.48 26.46 -15.58
CA ARG A 105 14.06 25.19 -15.14
C ARG A 105 13.39 24.66 -13.86
N LEU A 106 13.13 25.53 -12.89
CA LEU A 106 12.39 25.17 -11.67
C LEU A 106 10.95 24.72 -11.98
N TRP A 107 10.27 25.42 -12.89
CA TRP A 107 8.93 25.03 -13.33
C TRP A 107 8.90 23.67 -14.02
N SER A 108 9.85 23.41 -14.92
CA SER A 108 9.98 22.10 -15.56
C SER A 108 10.22 20.99 -14.55
N LEU A 109 11.05 21.24 -13.53
CA LEU A 109 11.32 20.29 -12.46
C LEU A 109 10.07 20.02 -11.60
N LYS A 110 9.34 21.07 -11.20
CA LYS A 110 8.07 20.94 -10.48
C LYS A 110 7.06 20.09 -11.25
N ASN A 111 6.86 20.39 -12.54
CA ASN A 111 5.90 19.64 -13.37
C ASN A 111 6.30 18.16 -13.50
N SER A 112 7.60 17.88 -13.57
CA SER A 112 8.12 16.50 -13.60
C SER A 112 7.87 15.77 -12.27
N ILE A 113 8.03 16.46 -11.13
CA ILE A 113 7.73 15.91 -9.81
C ILE A 113 6.23 15.65 -9.64
N ASP A 114 5.38 16.59 -10.05
CA ASP A 114 3.91 16.45 -9.99
C ASP A 114 3.47 15.22 -10.81
N THR A 115 3.98 15.06 -12.03
CA THR A 115 3.72 13.88 -12.86
C THR A 115 4.20 12.58 -12.20
N LEU A 116 5.41 12.59 -11.62
CA LEU A 116 5.97 11.42 -10.95
C LEU A 116 5.19 11.04 -9.69
N ARG A 117 4.66 12.02 -8.95
CA ARG A 117 3.78 11.81 -7.79
C ARG A 117 2.50 11.09 -8.23
N ASP A 118 1.88 11.55 -9.31
CA ASP A 118 0.67 10.93 -9.85
C ASP A 118 0.94 9.49 -10.33
N ASP A 119 2.05 9.28 -11.03
CA ASP A 119 2.47 7.94 -11.49
C ASP A 119 2.71 6.98 -10.32
N THR A 120 3.38 7.48 -9.27
CA THR A 120 3.65 6.71 -8.04
C THR A 120 2.36 6.38 -7.29
N MET A 121 1.42 7.32 -7.21
CA MET A 121 0.10 7.07 -6.62
C MET A 121 -0.65 5.98 -7.39
N ARG A 122 -0.66 6.04 -8.73
CA ARG A 122 -1.31 5.02 -9.56
C ARG A 122 -0.66 3.65 -9.42
N GLU A 123 0.67 3.58 -9.33
CA GLU A 123 1.38 2.31 -9.12
C GLU A 123 1.09 1.72 -7.74
N THR A 124 1.13 2.53 -6.67
CA THR A 124 0.85 2.05 -5.31
C THR A 124 -0.57 1.52 -5.16
N VAL A 125 -1.55 2.18 -5.78
CA VAL A 125 -2.95 1.72 -5.82
C VAL A 125 -3.11 0.40 -6.58
N GLN A 126 -2.34 0.18 -7.65
CA GLN A 126 -2.37 -1.09 -8.40
C GLN A 126 -1.77 -2.26 -7.61
N GLN A 127 -0.69 -2.01 -6.86
CA GLN A 127 0.00 -3.06 -6.10
C GLN A 127 -0.82 -3.53 -4.88
N GLN A 128 -1.67 -2.67 -4.32
CA GLN A 128 -2.44 -2.99 -3.12
C GLN A 128 -3.83 -3.53 -3.45
N LEU A 129 -4.09 -4.78 -3.06
CA LEU A 129 -5.39 -5.42 -3.24
C LEU A 129 -6.49 -4.61 -2.52
N GLY A 130 -7.57 -4.29 -3.26
CA GLY A 130 -8.70 -3.51 -2.73
C GLY A 130 -8.47 -2.01 -2.62
N ALA A 131 -7.30 -1.49 -3.02
CA ALA A 131 -7.02 -0.06 -2.99
C ALA A 131 -7.67 0.73 -4.14
N SER A 132 -8.09 0.08 -5.23
CA SER A 132 -8.73 0.73 -6.39
C SER A 132 -10.24 0.50 -6.42
N VAL A 133 -10.97 1.48 -6.95
CA VAL A 133 -12.38 1.33 -7.36
C VAL A 133 -12.43 0.62 -8.74
N PRO A 134 -13.34 -0.35 -8.97
CA PRO A 134 -13.50 -0.98 -10.28
C PRO A 134 -14.14 0.00 -11.27
N THR A 135 -13.36 0.51 -12.22
CA THR A 135 -13.85 1.42 -13.26
C THR A 135 -13.23 1.10 -14.62
N ASN A 136 -13.90 1.49 -15.71
CA ASN A 136 -13.43 1.24 -17.09
C ASN A 136 -12.51 2.35 -17.62
N PHE A 137 -12.42 3.49 -16.92
CA PHE A 137 -11.73 4.69 -17.41
C PHE A 137 -10.29 4.81 -16.92
N GLY A 138 -9.91 4.06 -15.89
CA GLY A 138 -8.58 4.11 -15.31
C GLY A 138 -8.52 3.58 -13.89
N ILE A 139 -7.39 3.85 -13.24
CA ILE A 139 -7.13 3.46 -11.86
C ILE A 139 -7.41 4.65 -10.96
N PHE A 140 -8.35 4.46 -10.04
CA PHE A 140 -8.76 5.47 -9.09
C PHE A 140 -8.67 4.90 -7.68
N PRO A 141 -8.01 5.59 -6.74
CA PRO A 141 -7.93 5.14 -5.35
C PRO A 141 -9.32 5.10 -4.71
N SER A 142 -9.54 4.10 -3.87
CA SER A 142 -10.74 4.00 -3.04
C SER A 142 -10.69 5.02 -1.90
N SER A 143 -11.86 5.47 -1.43
CA SER A 143 -11.93 6.41 -0.30
C SER A 143 -11.28 5.82 0.96
N SER A 144 -11.50 4.53 1.23
CA SER A 144 -10.90 3.84 2.38
C SER A 144 -9.38 3.80 2.29
N PHE A 145 -8.81 3.61 1.10
CA PHE A 145 -7.36 3.64 0.89
C PHE A 145 -6.78 5.02 1.19
N LEU A 146 -7.40 6.10 0.69
CA LEU A 146 -6.93 7.46 0.95
C LEU A 146 -6.99 7.82 2.43
N LYS A 147 -8.07 7.45 3.11
CA LYS A 147 -8.22 7.67 4.57
C LYS A 147 -7.16 6.90 5.35
N ALA A 148 -6.93 5.63 5.03
CA ALA A 148 -5.91 4.83 5.68
C ALA A 148 -4.50 5.41 5.46
N LYS A 149 -4.21 5.96 4.26
CA LYS A 149 -2.93 6.64 4.00
C LYS A 149 -2.76 7.93 4.78
N GLN A 150 -3.84 8.71 4.93
CA GLN A 150 -3.82 9.88 5.78
C GLN A 150 -3.58 9.52 7.26
N GLU A 151 -4.24 8.47 7.76
CA GLU A 151 -4.02 7.97 9.13
C GLU A 151 -2.60 7.44 9.33
N GLU A 152 -1.98 6.85 8.29
CA GLU A 152 -0.57 6.44 8.32
C GLU A 152 0.38 7.64 8.46
N GLU A 153 0.08 8.76 7.79
CA GLU A 153 0.86 10.01 7.87
C GLU A 153 0.65 10.76 9.19
N GLU A 154 -0.59 10.83 9.68
CA GLU A 154 -0.93 11.49 10.95
C GLU A 154 -0.45 10.68 12.17
N GLY A 155 -0.24 9.37 11.98
CA GLY A 155 0.19 8.45 13.02
C GLY A 155 -0.95 7.95 13.89
N MET A 156 -0.61 7.12 14.88
CA MET A 156 -1.61 6.43 15.70
C MET A 156 -2.39 7.38 16.60
N ALA A 157 -3.71 7.35 16.49
CA ALA A 157 -4.61 8.13 17.33
C ALA A 157 -4.53 7.70 18.80
N PHE A 158 -4.43 8.68 19.71
CA PHE A 158 -4.48 8.43 21.14
C PHE A 158 -5.93 8.19 21.61
N CYS A 159 -6.24 6.94 21.96
CA CYS A 159 -7.59 6.57 22.38
C CYS A 159 -7.91 6.86 23.86
N GLY A 160 -6.91 6.91 24.74
CA GLY A 160 -7.14 7.15 26.17
C GLY A 160 -6.00 6.72 27.10
N LYS A 161 -6.24 6.84 28.41
CA LYS A 161 -5.28 6.51 29.47
C LYS A 161 -5.94 5.62 30.53
N VAL A 162 -5.28 4.52 30.86
CA VAL A 162 -5.62 3.65 31.98
C VAL A 162 -4.55 3.81 33.05
N THR A 163 -4.97 4.00 34.30
CA THR A 163 -4.06 4.18 35.44
C THR A 163 -4.19 2.98 36.37
N PHE A 164 -3.06 2.47 36.83
CA PHE A 164 -2.99 1.42 37.83
C PHE A 164 -2.46 1.99 39.15
N PRO A 165 -2.95 1.50 40.31
CA PRO A 165 -2.38 1.90 41.59
C PRO A 165 -0.92 1.43 41.68
N CYS A 166 -0.01 2.34 41.98
CA CYS A 166 1.41 2.06 42.13
C CYS A 166 2.01 2.78 43.35
N PRO A 167 3.06 2.23 43.99
CA PRO A 167 3.76 2.89 45.09
C PRO A 167 4.40 4.21 44.66
N PRO A 168 4.61 5.16 45.59
CA PRO A 168 5.32 6.40 45.29
C PRO A 168 6.68 6.13 44.64
N GLY A 169 7.02 6.92 43.61
CA GLY A 169 8.29 6.78 42.87
C GLY A 169 8.33 5.68 41.80
N HIS A 170 7.29 4.85 41.67
CA HIS A 170 7.24 3.74 40.70
C HIS A 170 6.30 3.99 39.51
N SER A 171 5.94 5.26 39.26
CA SER A 171 5.06 5.59 38.14
C SER A 171 5.80 5.41 36.81
N GLN A 172 5.33 4.48 35.98
CA GLN A 172 5.84 4.26 34.63
C GLN A 172 4.74 4.47 33.60
N ALA A 173 5.02 5.31 32.60
CA ALA A 173 4.14 5.53 31.47
C ALA A 173 4.49 4.55 30.35
N HIS A 174 3.50 3.74 29.93
CA HIS A 174 3.64 2.82 28.80
C HIS A 174 2.74 3.29 27.65
N ARG A 175 3.29 3.31 26.43
CA ARG A 175 2.51 3.50 25.20
C ARG A 175 2.17 2.13 24.63
N LEU A 176 0.90 1.77 24.70
CA LEU A 176 0.39 0.50 24.21
C LEU A 176 -0.33 0.71 22.88
N LEU A 177 -0.05 -0.18 21.92
CA LEU A 177 -0.73 -0.20 20.63
C LEU A 177 -1.68 -1.38 20.63
N LEU A 178 -2.96 -1.09 20.45
CA LEU A 178 -4.03 -2.08 20.48
C LEU A 178 -4.80 -2.01 19.17
N THR A 179 -5.14 -3.18 18.62
CA THR A 179 -6.11 -3.25 17.53
C THR A 179 -7.52 -3.00 18.08
N PRO A 180 -8.49 -2.59 17.24
CA PRO A 180 -9.87 -2.39 17.68
C PRO A 180 -10.47 -3.59 18.43
N GLU A 181 -10.13 -4.81 18.01
CA GLU A 181 -10.62 -6.06 18.62
C GLU A 181 -10.06 -6.23 20.04
N LEU A 182 -8.74 -6.04 20.21
CA LEU A 182 -8.10 -6.12 21.52
C LEU A 182 -8.59 -5.02 22.46
N LEU A 183 -8.85 -3.81 21.94
CA LEU A 183 -9.42 -2.71 22.72
C LEU A 183 -10.85 -3.04 23.18
N HIS A 184 -11.67 -3.67 22.32
CA HIS A 184 -13.02 -4.10 22.68
C HIS A 184 -12.99 -5.20 23.75
N GLN A 185 -12.09 -6.17 23.61
CA GLN A 185 -11.89 -7.22 24.61
C GLN A 185 -11.42 -6.63 25.95
N LEU A 186 -10.44 -5.73 25.94
CA LEU A 186 -9.98 -5.02 27.13
C LEU A 186 -11.13 -4.31 27.82
N ARG A 187 -11.93 -3.55 27.06
CA ARG A 187 -13.11 -2.85 27.58
C ARG A 187 -14.12 -3.81 28.21
N SER A 188 -14.38 -4.98 27.60
CA SER A 188 -15.31 -5.98 28.15
C SER A 188 -14.84 -6.56 29.49
N HIS A 189 -13.54 -6.54 29.79
CA HIS A 189 -13.02 -6.95 31.09
C HIS A 189 -13.12 -5.87 32.17
N PHE A 190 -13.24 -4.59 31.78
CA PHE A 190 -13.33 -3.46 32.71
C PHE A 190 -14.75 -2.88 32.85
N ALA A 191 -15.67 -3.20 31.94
CA ALA A 191 -17.07 -2.82 32.01
C ALA A 191 -17.89 -3.97 32.63
N PRO A 192 -18.71 -3.72 33.66
CA PRO A 192 -19.67 -4.69 34.19
C PRO A 192 -20.81 -4.97 33.21
#